data_AF-A0AAV7PNU9-F1
#
_entry.id   AF-A0AAV7PNU9-F1
#
_cell.length_a   1.000
_cell.length_b   1.000
_cell.length_c   1.000
_cell.angle_alpha   90.00
_cell.angle_beta   90.00
_cell.angle_gamma   90.00
#
_symmetry.space_group_name_H-M   'P 1'
#
loop_
_entity.id
_entity.type
_entity.pdbx_description
1 polymer ?
#
loop_
_entity_poly.entity_id
_entity_poly.type
_entity_poly.pdbx_seq_one_letter_code
_entity_poly.pdbx_strand_id
1 'polypeptide(L)'
;TLIVKMTQQMQSLHLSQSKKMTSPSSPNAAKRLYRNLSEKLKGSHSSFDDAYRARSDQFRKSSVNFQCNEALFEAVEQQDLDAVQILLYQYTADELDINTPNSEGLTPLDIAIMTNNVPIARMMLRAGAKESPHFLSLESRSMHLNSLVQEAQQRVSELSAQVLSERVSMENSDKEKQLKSWEWRYRLYKRMKTGFEHSRAPEAPTNVCLMVTSNTSLTVSFQEPLSLNSAVVTKYKVEWSCFPDFSSMAGEIIMDNLQSLRCIITGLN
;
A
#
# COMPACT_ATOMS: atom_id res chain seq x y z
N THR A 1 -36.85 1.95 -15.80
CA THR A 1 -36.84 2.26 -14.35
C THR A 1 -35.68 1.52 -13.72
N LEU A 2 -34.59 2.24 -13.43
CA LEU A 2 -33.36 1.67 -12.88
C LEU A 2 -33.64 1.22 -11.44
N ILE A 3 -33.71 -0.10 -11.23
CA ILE A 3 -33.76 -0.71 -9.91
C ILE A 3 -32.32 -0.79 -9.41
N VAL A 4 -31.95 0.12 -8.51
CA VAL A 4 -30.70 0.02 -7.75
C VAL A 4 -30.88 -1.08 -6.72
N LYS A 5 -30.45 -2.30 -7.04
CA LYS A 5 -30.29 -3.37 -6.06
C LYS A 5 -28.94 -3.19 -5.36
N MET A 6 -28.99 -2.72 -4.12
CA MET A 6 -27.90 -2.91 -3.17
C MET A 6 -27.74 -4.41 -2.93
N THR A 7 -26.60 -4.96 -3.37
CA THR A 7 -26.15 -6.29 -2.93
C THR A 7 -24.80 -6.12 -2.27
N GLN A 8 -24.86 -5.94 -0.95
CA GLN A 8 -23.73 -6.23 -0.08
C GLN A 8 -23.76 -7.74 0.14
N GLN A 9 -22.82 -8.45 -0.48
CA GLN A 9 -22.57 -9.86 -0.19
C GLN A 9 -21.06 -10.07 -0.13
N MET A 10 -20.51 -9.92 1.08
CA MET A 10 -19.25 -10.56 1.45
C MET A 10 -19.60 -12.01 1.77
N GLN A 11 -19.14 -12.93 0.93
CA GLN A 11 -19.33 -14.36 1.13
C GLN A 11 -18.73 -14.78 2.48
N SER A 12 -19.59 -15.28 3.36
CA SER A 12 -19.20 -16.03 4.55
C SER A 12 -18.66 -17.39 4.09
N LEU A 13 -17.34 -17.52 3.98
CA LEU A 13 -16.71 -18.82 3.79
C LEU A 13 -16.68 -19.55 5.14
N HIS A 14 -17.59 -20.51 5.28
CA HIS A 14 -17.58 -21.50 6.35
C HIS A 14 -16.30 -22.33 6.29
N LEU A 15 -15.66 -22.45 7.45
CA LEU A 15 -14.53 -23.31 7.75
C LEU A 15 -14.85 -24.78 7.44
N SER A 16 -14.04 -25.43 6.61
CA SER A 16 -13.85 -26.88 6.64
C SER A 16 -12.37 -27.18 6.81
N GLN A 17 -12.03 -27.81 7.93
CA GLN A 17 -10.69 -28.24 8.28
C GLN A 17 -10.29 -29.43 7.38
N SER A 18 -9.11 -29.39 6.75
CA SER A 18 -7.98 -30.26 7.11
C SER A 18 -6.84 -30.28 6.08
N LYS A 19 -5.63 -30.40 6.63
CA LYS A 19 -4.32 -30.80 6.07
C LYS A 19 -3.33 -29.69 5.66
N LYS A 20 -2.27 -29.64 6.48
CA LYS A 20 -0.98 -28.98 6.30
C LYS A 20 -0.39 -29.27 4.91
N MET A 21 -0.06 -28.21 4.17
CA MET A 21 1.10 -28.18 3.30
C MET A 21 1.72 -26.78 3.36
N THR A 22 2.99 -26.75 3.70
CA THR A 22 3.82 -25.57 3.85
C THR A 22 4.31 -25.07 2.49
N SER A 23 4.17 -23.74 2.28
CA SER A 23 5.05 -22.85 1.48
C SER A 23 4.80 -22.75 -0.06
N PRO A 24 5.21 -21.66 -0.77
CA PRO A 24 6.25 -20.69 -0.39
C PRO A 24 5.82 -19.24 -0.20
N SER A 25 6.37 -18.64 0.85
CA SER A 25 6.54 -17.19 0.99
C SER A 25 7.31 -16.64 -0.22
N SER A 26 6.95 -15.42 -0.65
CA SER A 26 7.62 -14.70 -1.73
C SER A 26 9.15 -14.81 -1.63
N PRO A 27 9.86 -15.14 -2.73
CA PRO A 27 11.31 -15.33 -2.74
C PRO A 27 12.11 -14.17 -2.13
N ASN A 28 11.56 -12.95 -2.17
CA ASN A 28 12.22 -11.75 -1.65
C ASN A 28 12.08 -11.59 -0.13
N ALA A 29 10.95 -12.01 0.46
CA ALA A 29 10.75 -11.94 1.90
C ALA A 29 11.67 -12.93 2.64
N ALA A 30 11.80 -14.15 2.11
CA ALA A 30 12.69 -15.18 2.65
C ALA A 30 14.17 -14.75 2.55
N LYS A 31 14.60 -14.19 1.41
CA LYS A 31 15.98 -13.68 1.24
C LYS A 31 16.35 -12.57 2.24
N ARG A 32 15.39 -11.72 2.61
CA ARG A 32 15.59 -10.65 3.61
C ARG A 32 15.75 -11.21 5.02
N LEU A 33 14.95 -12.21 5.41
CA LEU A 33 15.07 -12.87 6.72
C LEU A 33 16.42 -13.58 6.90
N TYR A 34 16.91 -14.27 5.87
CA TYR A 34 18.22 -14.93 5.93
C TYR A 34 19.40 -13.95 6.01
N ARG A 35 19.28 -12.75 5.42
CA ARG A 35 20.33 -11.73 5.47
C ARG A 35 20.49 -11.12 6.87
N ASN A 36 19.39 -10.78 7.52
CA ASN A 36 19.40 -10.21 8.88
C ASN A 36 19.91 -11.19 9.94
N LEU A 37 19.74 -12.51 9.72
CA LEU A 37 20.31 -13.53 10.61
C LEU A 37 21.82 -13.73 10.38
N SER A 38 22.29 -13.56 9.13
CA SER A 38 23.68 -13.77 8.73
C SER A 38 24.64 -12.68 9.26
N GLU A 39 24.16 -11.46 9.49
CA GLU A 39 25.02 -10.38 10.02
C GLU A 39 25.37 -10.58 11.50
N LYS A 40 24.60 -11.38 12.23
CA LYS A 40 24.82 -11.63 13.66
C LYS A 40 25.83 -12.74 13.98
N LEU A 41 26.46 -13.36 12.97
CA LEU A 41 27.21 -14.60 13.16
C LEU A 41 28.60 -14.69 12.48
N LYS A 42 29.16 -13.60 11.94
CA LYS A 42 30.50 -13.68 11.34
C LYS A 42 31.59 -12.98 12.14
N GLY A 43 32.04 -13.68 13.18
CA GLY A 43 33.42 -13.63 13.64
C GLY A 43 34.37 -14.27 12.59
N SER A 44 35.61 -13.79 12.62
CA SER A 44 36.76 -14.05 11.75
C SER A 44 36.99 -15.49 11.28
N HIS A 45 37.27 -15.68 9.98
CA HIS A 45 38.53 -16.28 9.50
C HIS A 45 38.73 -16.08 7.97
N SER A 46 40.00 -16.01 7.58
CA SER A 46 40.55 -15.73 6.26
C SER A 46 40.43 -16.87 5.23
N SER A 47 40.44 -16.51 3.93
CA SER A 47 41.32 -17.06 2.87
C SER A 47 40.66 -17.18 1.49
N PHE A 48 41.43 -16.75 0.47
CA PHE A 48 41.49 -17.19 -0.93
C PHE A 48 40.62 -16.52 -2.02
N ASP A 49 41.28 -16.35 -3.17
CA ASP A 49 41.05 -15.39 -4.24
C ASP A 49 39.81 -15.59 -5.15
N ASP A 50 39.49 -14.51 -5.89
CA ASP A 50 38.77 -14.40 -7.17
C ASP A 50 37.22 -14.38 -7.20
N ALA A 51 36.61 -13.28 -6.72
CA ALA A 51 35.22 -12.92 -7.07
C ALA A 51 34.86 -11.41 -6.89
N TYR A 52 35.81 -10.49 -7.01
CA TYR A 52 35.68 -9.16 -6.40
C TYR A 52 34.90 -8.10 -7.17
N ARG A 53 34.48 -8.33 -8.42
CA ARG A 53 33.78 -7.29 -9.19
C ARG A 53 32.25 -7.37 -9.19
N ALA A 54 31.66 -8.51 -8.85
CA ALA A 54 30.20 -8.67 -8.87
C ALA A 54 29.53 -8.55 -7.48
N ARG A 55 30.27 -8.78 -6.39
CA ARG A 55 29.70 -8.72 -5.02
C ARG A 55 29.63 -7.29 -4.47
N SER A 56 30.60 -6.43 -4.76
CA SER A 56 30.60 -5.03 -4.31
C SER A 56 29.42 -4.23 -4.86
N ASP A 57 28.96 -4.55 -6.07
CA ASP A 57 27.79 -3.91 -6.69
C ASP A 57 26.47 -4.34 -6.06
N GLN A 58 26.35 -5.58 -5.59
CA GLN A 58 25.13 -6.04 -4.91
C GLN A 58 24.97 -5.46 -3.50
N PHE A 59 26.07 -5.29 -2.76
CA PHE A 59 26.03 -4.65 -1.44
C PHE A 59 25.74 -3.14 -1.57
N ARG A 60 26.33 -2.45 -2.56
CA ARG A 60 26.01 -1.05 -2.84
C ARG A 60 24.56 -0.86 -3.31
N LYS A 61 24.07 -1.71 -4.23
CA LYS A 61 22.66 -1.68 -4.67
C LYS A 61 21.69 -1.93 -3.53
N SER A 62 21.98 -2.85 -2.60
CA SER A 62 21.07 -3.10 -1.48
C SER A 62 20.99 -1.93 -0.50
N SER A 63 22.08 -1.20 -0.26
CA SER A 63 22.08 -0.02 0.61
C SER A 63 21.40 1.18 -0.05
N VAL A 64 21.64 1.39 -1.35
CA VAL A 64 20.98 2.44 -2.13
C VAL A 64 19.47 2.18 -2.22
N ASN A 65 19.07 0.93 -2.46
CA ASN A 65 17.64 0.55 -2.49
C ASN A 65 16.98 0.74 -1.11
N PHE A 66 17.68 0.50 -0.01
CA PHE A 66 17.13 0.76 1.33
C PHE A 66 16.87 2.25 1.54
N GLN A 67 17.84 3.09 1.16
CA GLN A 67 17.76 4.53 1.33
C GLN A 67 16.70 5.20 0.43
N CYS A 68 16.51 4.70 -0.81
CA CYS A 68 15.47 5.25 -1.69
C CYS A 68 14.06 4.85 -1.26
N ASN A 69 13.87 3.65 -0.68
CA ASN A 69 12.59 3.25 -0.11
C ASN A 69 12.24 4.13 1.10
N GLU A 70 13.20 4.36 2.00
CA GLU A 70 13.02 5.25 3.15
C GLU A 70 12.69 6.69 2.70
N ALA A 71 13.39 7.22 1.71
CA ALA A 71 13.10 8.53 1.13
C ALA A 71 11.70 8.61 0.50
N LEU A 72 11.23 7.53 -0.15
CA LEU A 72 9.87 7.48 -0.69
C LEU A 72 8.84 7.50 0.44
N PHE A 73 9.05 6.72 1.50
CA PHE A 73 8.18 6.75 2.68
C PHE A 73 8.12 8.16 3.27
N GLU A 74 9.27 8.79 3.51
CA GLU A 74 9.34 10.14 4.05
C GLU A 74 8.59 11.16 3.17
N ALA A 75 8.81 11.14 1.85
CA ALA A 75 8.12 12.05 0.92
C ALA A 75 6.59 11.91 0.99
N VAL A 76 6.09 10.67 1.08
CA VAL A 76 4.66 10.36 1.15
C VAL A 76 4.07 10.77 2.48
N GLU A 77 4.80 10.47 3.55
CA GLU A 77 4.52 10.84 4.93
C GLU A 77 4.37 12.37 5.07
N GLN A 78 5.29 13.13 4.47
CA GLN A 78 5.25 14.60 4.43
C GLN A 78 4.24 15.17 3.44
N GLN A 79 3.56 14.34 2.65
CA GLN A 79 2.66 14.76 1.57
C GLN A 79 3.35 15.62 0.50
N ASP A 80 4.65 15.39 0.28
CA ASP A 80 5.45 16.09 -0.72
C ASP A 80 5.27 15.44 -2.10
N LEU A 81 4.38 16.03 -2.89
CA LEU A 81 4.03 15.53 -4.22
C LEU A 81 5.22 15.55 -5.18
N ASP A 82 6.04 16.60 -5.13
CA ASP A 82 7.16 16.79 -6.05
C ASP A 82 8.27 15.79 -5.74
N ALA A 83 8.59 15.58 -4.47
CA ALA A 83 9.56 14.57 -4.06
C ALA A 83 9.11 13.16 -4.46
N VAL A 84 7.83 12.82 -4.27
CA VAL A 84 7.30 11.53 -4.74
C VAL A 84 7.43 11.41 -6.26
N GLN A 85 7.12 12.47 -7.01
CA GLN A 85 7.22 12.45 -8.47
C GLN A 85 8.66 12.22 -8.93
N ILE A 86 9.62 12.92 -8.33
CA ILE A 86 11.04 12.80 -8.63
C ILE A 86 11.52 11.38 -8.35
N LEU A 87 11.19 10.81 -7.18
CA LEU A 87 11.58 9.46 -6.81
C LEU A 87 11.00 8.39 -7.74
N LEU A 88 9.71 8.50 -8.10
CA LEU A 88 9.07 7.56 -9.03
C LEU A 88 9.61 7.68 -10.47
N TYR A 89 10.12 8.85 -10.86
CA TYR A 89 10.73 9.04 -12.18
C TYR A 89 12.21 8.61 -12.23
N GLN A 90 12.95 8.84 -11.15
CA GLN A 90 14.38 8.61 -11.09
C GLN A 90 14.75 7.12 -11.01
N TYR A 91 13.93 6.31 -10.36
CA TYR A 91 14.21 4.90 -10.11
C TYR A 91 13.33 3.99 -10.97
N THR A 92 13.92 2.91 -11.45
CA THR A 92 13.17 1.86 -12.16
C THR A 92 12.40 0.98 -11.18
N ALA A 93 11.40 0.24 -11.67
CA ALA A 93 10.61 -0.70 -10.85
C ALA A 93 11.46 -1.82 -10.19
N ASP A 94 12.65 -2.11 -10.73
CA ASP A 94 13.58 -3.08 -10.15
C ASP A 94 14.42 -2.50 -9.00
N GLU A 95 14.54 -1.17 -8.93
CA GLU A 95 15.32 -0.44 -7.92
C GLU A 95 14.46 0.03 -6.75
N LEU A 96 13.25 0.50 -7.04
CA LEU A 96 12.29 1.03 -6.07
C LEU A 96 11.12 0.08 -5.90
N ASP A 97 11.12 -0.66 -4.78
CA ASP A 97 10.04 -1.58 -4.45
C ASP A 97 8.92 -0.86 -3.68
N ILE A 98 8.01 -0.26 -4.47
CA ILE A 98 6.85 0.49 -3.98
C ILE A 98 5.82 -0.33 -3.18
N ASN A 99 5.96 -1.66 -3.15
CA ASN A 99 5.00 -2.57 -2.51
C ASN A 99 5.55 -3.23 -1.24
N THR A 100 6.80 -2.97 -0.88
CA THR A 100 7.34 -3.42 0.41
C THR A 100 6.80 -2.53 1.54
N PRO A 101 6.14 -3.10 2.57
CA PRO A 101 5.69 -2.34 3.71
C PRO A 101 6.86 -1.88 4.61
N ASN A 102 6.66 -0.78 5.34
CA ASN A 102 7.59 -0.30 6.37
C ASN A 102 7.53 -1.14 7.66
N SER A 103 8.21 -0.68 8.72
CA SER A 103 8.19 -1.31 10.06
C SER A 103 6.79 -1.46 10.66
N GLU A 104 5.86 -0.61 10.25
CA GLU A 104 4.48 -0.61 10.72
C GLU A 104 3.58 -1.55 9.89
N GLY A 105 4.11 -2.20 8.85
CA GLY A 105 3.31 -3.07 7.98
C GLY A 105 2.49 -2.30 6.93
N LEU A 106 2.78 -1.01 6.73
CA LEU A 106 2.09 -0.13 5.78
C LEU A 106 2.91 0.04 4.51
N THR A 107 2.26 -0.07 3.36
CA THR A 107 2.86 0.34 2.09
C THR A 107 2.77 1.87 1.94
N PRO A 108 3.62 2.48 1.09
CA PRO A 108 3.50 3.90 0.78
C PRO A 108 2.10 4.27 0.24
N LEU A 109 1.48 3.38 -0.55
CA LEU A 109 0.11 3.58 -1.04
C LEU A 109 -0.92 3.60 0.10
N ASP A 110 -0.80 2.72 1.10
CA ASP A 110 -1.72 2.72 2.24
C ASP A 110 -1.69 4.07 2.99
N ILE A 111 -0.51 4.65 3.17
CA ILE A 111 -0.35 5.97 3.82
C ILE A 111 -1.02 7.06 2.97
N ALA A 112 -0.77 7.08 1.66
CA ALA A 112 -1.37 8.07 0.75
C ALA A 112 -2.91 7.99 0.74
N ILE A 113 -3.47 6.77 0.72
CA ILE A 113 -4.91 6.53 0.78
C ILE A 113 -5.49 6.99 2.12
N MET A 114 -4.92 6.53 3.24
CA MET A 114 -5.48 6.82 4.57
C MET A 114 -5.32 8.28 4.98
N THR A 115 -4.32 8.99 4.43
CA THR A 115 -4.21 10.44 4.61
C THR A 115 -5.07 11.25 3.62
N ASN A 116 -5.84 10.56 2.77
CA ASN A 116 -6.70 11.13 1.72
C ASN A 116 -5.93 12.07 0.75
N ASN A 117 -4.67 11.73 0.45
CA ASN A 117 -3.88 12.44 -0.55
C ASN A 117 -4.07 11.79 -1.93
N VAL A 118 -5.18 12.15 -2.57
CA VAL A 118 -5.59 11.60 -3.88
C VAL A 118 -4.50 11.78 -4.95
N PRO A 119 -3.84 12.94 -5.12
CA PRO A 119 -2.77 13.09 -6.11
C PRO A 119 -1.62 12.09 -5.94
N ILE A 120 -1.07 11.97 -4.73
CA ILE A 120 0.02 11.03 -4.44
C ILE A 120 -0.44 9.58 -4.66
N ALA A 121 -1.63 9.23 -4.16
CA ALA A 121 -2.17 7.89 -4.33
C ALA A 121 -2.34 7.52 -5.82
N ARG A 122 -2.83 8.45 -6.66
CA ARG A 122 -2.93 8.25 -8.11
C ARG A 122 -1.57 8.08 -8.78
N MET A 123 -0.57 8.86 -8.38
CA MET A 123 0.80 8.70 -8.91
C MET A 123 1.36 7.32 -8.57
N MET A 124 1.16 6.85 -7.35
CA MET A 124 1.59 5.53 -6.91
C MET A 124 0.86 4.41 -7.64
N LEU A 125 -0.46 4.50 -7.79
CA LEU A 125 -1.25 3.53 -8.55
C LEU A 125 -0.77 3.46 -10.01
N ARG A 126 -0.45 4.60 -10.63
CA ARG A 126 0.13 4.65 -11.99
C ARG A 126 1.52 4.01 -12.07
N ALA A 127 2.29 4.04 -10.99
CA ALA A 127 3.58 3.36 -10.87
C ALA A 127 3.44 1.86 -10.56
N GLY A 128 2.21 1.33 -10.42
CA GLY A 128 1.94 -0.08 -10.13
C GLY A 128 1.93 -0.44 -8.64
N ALA A 129 1.76 0.56 -7.76
CA ALA A 129 1.61 0.32 -6.33
C ALA A 129 0.30 -0.43 -6.05
N LYS A 130 0.33 -1.30 -5.05
CA LYS A 130 -0.76 -2.15 -4.61
C LYS A 130 -0.98 -1.98 -3.12
N GLU A 131 -2.23 -2.15 -2.72
CA GLU A 131 -2.62 -2.14 -1.30
C GLU A 131 -1.92 -3.28 -0.55
N SER A 132 -1.62 -3.06 0.74
CA SER A 132 -0.97 -4.10 1.56
C SER A 132 -1.85 -5.35 1.68
N PRO A 133 -1.28 -6.56 1.48
CA PRO A 133 -2.00 -7.82 1.65
C PRO A 133 -2.24 -8.17 3.13
N HIS A 134 -1.63 -7.46 4.08
CA HIS A 134 -1.66 -7.79 5.50
C HIS A 134 -2.99 -7.44 6.18
N PHE A 135 -3.73 -6.48 5.63
CA PHE A 135 -5.02 -6.07 6.17
C PHE A 135 -6.14 -6.86 5.52
N LEU A 136 -6.45 -8.01 6.13
CA LEU A 136 -7.47 -8.94 5.63
C LEU A 136 -8.91 -8.44 5.88
N SER A 137 -9.10 -7.46 6.77
CA SER A 137 -10.41 -6.83 7.02
C SER A 137 -10.30 -5.35 7.40
N LEU A 138 -11.43 -4.63 7.26
CA LEU A 138 -11.56 -3.25 7.74
C LEU A 138 -11.32 -3.16 9.26
N GLU A 139 -11.78 -4.17 10.00
CA GLU A 139 -11.61 -4.23 11.45
C GLU A 139 -10.14 -4.39 11.84
N SER A 140 -9.40 -5.27 11.16
CA SER A 140 -7.95 -5.43 11.44
C SER A 140 -7.19 -4.14 11.16
N ARG A 141 -7.55 -3.42 10.09
CA ARG A 141 -6.95 -2.12 9.76
C ARG A 141 -7.31 -1.04 10.79
N SER A 142 -8.57 -0.99 11.24
CA SER A 142 -9.02 -0.08 12.30
C SER A 142 -8.26 -0.31 13.61
N MET A 143 -8.17 -1.56 14.07
CA MET A 143 -7.42 -1.93 15.27
C MET A 143 -5.94 -1.55 15.16
N HIS A 144 -5.32 -1.80 14.00
CA HIS A 144 -3.93 -1.43 13.76
C HIS A 144 -3.70 0.08 13.83
N LEU A 145 -4.55 0.89 13.19
CA LEU A 145 -4.46 2.35 13.27
C LEU A 145 -4.64 2.87 14.69
N ASN A 146 -5.56 2.28 15.47
CA ASN A 146 -5.72 2.60 16.88
C ASN A 146 -4.44 2.30 17.68
N SER A 147 -3.80 1.16 17.44
CA SER A 147 -2.54 0.78 18.07
C SER A 147 -1.42 1.78 17.76
N LEU A 148 -1.28 2.18 16.49
CA LEU A 148 -0.26 3.16 16.07
C LEU A 148 -0.47 4.52 16.74
N VAL A 149 -1.72 5.00 16.78
CA VAL A 149 -2.07 6.27 17.44
C VAL A 149 -1.75 6.21 18.94
N GLN A 150 -2.10 5.11 19.61
CA GLN A 150 -1.83 4.91 21.04
C GLN A 150 -0.33 4.84 21.33
N GLU A 151 0.44 4.06 20.56
CA GLU A 151 1.89 3.96 20.74
C GLU A 151 2.55 5.32 20.56
N ALA A 152 2.25 6.03 19.47
CA ALA A 152 2.85 7.34 19.22
C ALA A 152 2.48 8.35 20.32
N GLN A 153 1.26 8.30 20.85
CA GLN A 153 0.85 9.14 21.97
C GLN A 153 1.64 8.83 23.24
N GLN A 154 1.84 7.55 23.54
CA GLN A 154 2.62 7.11 24.70
C GLN A 154 4.07 7.59 24.58
N ARG A 155 4.71 7.41 23.41
CA ARG A 155 6.09 7.86 23.17
C ARG A 155 6.24 9.37 23.30
N VAL A 156 5.30 10.15 22.78
CA VAL A 156 5.28 11.61 22.96
C VAL A 156 5.19 11.98 24.44
N SER A 157 4.30 11.32 25.20
CA SER A 157 4.13 11.57 26.63
C SER A 157 5.40 11.26 27.43
N GLU A 158 6.02 10.10 27.19
CA GLU A 158 7.26 9.67 27.85
C GLU A 158 8.44 10.60 27.53
N LEU A 159 8.65 10.94 26.25
CA LEU A 159 9.73 11.84 25.84
C LEU A 159 9.52 13.26 26.36
N SER A 160 8.28 13.75 26.38
CA SER A 160 7.97 15.08 26.94
C SER A 160 8.29 15.17 28.43
N ALA A 161 8.01 14.11 29.19
CA ALA A 161 8.34 14.04 30.61
C ALA A 161 9.86 14.02 30.85
N GLN A 162 10.61 13.27 30.02
CA GLN A 162 12.08 13.18 30.10
C GLN A 162 12.75 14.52 29.77
N VAL A 163 12.31 15.21 28.71
CA VAL A 163 12.82 16.54 28.32
C VAL A 163 12.55 17.58 29.41
N LEU A 164 11.38 17.52 30.05
CA LEU A 164 11.05 18.41 31.18
C LEU A 164 11.97 18.18 32.39
N SER A 165 12.37 16.93 32.65
CA SER A 165 13.23 16.57 33.79
C SER A 165 14.72 16.85 33.59
N GLU A 166 15.23 16.83 32.36
CA GLU A 166 16.69 16.82 32.08
C GLU A 166 17.20 18.05 31.30
N ARG A 167 16.77 19.26 31.68
CA ARG A 167 16.99 20.51 30.92
C ARG A 167 18.46 20.96 30.68
N VAL A 168 19.48 20.27 31.18
CA VAL A 168 20.89 20.76 31.21
C VAL A 168 21.91 19.83 30.52
N SER A 169 21.49 18.72 29.91
CA SER A 169 22.41 17.77 29.24
C SER A 169 22.45 17.94 27.71
N MET A 170 23.58 17.62 27.06
CA MET A 170 23.67 17.51 25.59
C MET A 170 22.69 16.46 25.03
N GLU A 171 22.41 15.41 25.82
CA GLU A 171 21.40 14.38 25.50
C GLU A 171 19.98 14.95 25.40
N ASN A 172 19.72 16.12 26.01
CA ASN A 172 18.43 16.79 25.90
C ASN A 172 18.15 17.25 24.45
N SER A 173 19.18 17.62 23.68
CA SER A 173 19.00 18.04 22.29
C SER A 173 18.50 16.90 21.39
N ASP A 174 19.01 15.68 21.60
CA ASP A 174 18.58 14.52 20.81
C ASP A 174 17.21 14.01 21.26
N LYS A 175 16.91 14.03 22.57
CA LYS A 175 15.56 13.76 23.08
C LYS A 175 14.53 14.74 22.55
N GLU A 176 14.86 16.02 22.43
CA GLU A 176 14.00 17.04 21.81
C GLU A 176 13.73 16.75 20.32
N LYS A 177 14.74 16.33 19.55
CA LYS A 177 14.55 15.92 18.14
C LYS A 177 13.65 14.69 18.04
N GLN A 178 13.88 13.70 18.90
CA GLN A 178 13.04 12.49 18.97
C GLN A 178 11.59 12.86 19.32
N LEU A 179 11.39 13.75 20.30
CA LEU A 179 10.07 14.23 20.68
C LEU A 179 9.35 14.87 19.48
N LYS A 180 10.01 15.80 18.76
CA LYS A 180 9.44 16.41 17.55
C LYS A 180 9.10 15.39 16.46
N SER A 181 9.96 14.39 16.27
CA SER A 181 9.70 13.29 15.33
C SER A 181 8.48 12.46 15.73
N TRP A 182 8.34 12.12 17.01
CA TRP A 182 7.18 11.38 17.52
C TRP A 182 5.89 12.21 17.54
N GLU A 183 5.96 13.51 17.82
CA GLU A 183 4.82 14.43 17.70
C GLU A 183 4.33 14.54 16.25
N TRP A 184 5.26 14.53 15.31
CA TRP A 184 4.94 14.48 13.89
C TRP A 184 4.27 13.15 13.51
N ARG A 185 4.85 12.00 13.89
CA ARG A 185 4.24 10.67 13.64
C ARG A 185 2.87 10.55 14.26
N TYR A 186 2.68 11.05 15.48
CA TYR A 186 1.39 11.06 16.15
C TYR A 186 0.34 11.85 15.39
N ARG A 187 0.71 13.00 14.79
CA ARG A 187 -0.18 13.77 13.92
C ARG A 187 -0.50 13.02 12.62
N LEU A 188 0.50 12.38 12.00
CA LEU A 188 0.31 11.55 10.82
C LEU A 188 -0.69 10.42 11.09
N TYR A 189 -0.48 9.61 12.14
CA TYR A 189 -1.34 8.47 12.45
C TYR A 189 -2.77 8.90 12.81
N LYS A 190 -2.95 10.05 13.48
CA LYS A 190 -4.28 10.63 13.69
C LYS A 190 -4.95 11.03 12.38
N ARG A 191 -4.19 11.63 11.44
CA ARG A 191 -4.70 11.95 10.10
C ARG A 191 -5.09 10.68 9.34
N MET A 192 -4.27 9.64 9.39
CA MET A 192 -4.58 8.36 8.76
C MET A 192 -5.84 7.71 9.34
N LYS A 193 -5.95 7.67 10.67
CA LYS A 193 -7.14 7.15 11.35
C LYS A 193 -8.40 7.92 10.94
N THR A 194 -8.35 9.24 11.01
CA THR A 194 -9.51 10.07 10.62
C THR A 194 -9.85 9.91 9.14
N GLY A 195 -8.87 9.91 8.24
CA GLY A 195 -9.13 9.68 6.82
C GLY A 195 -9.74 8.31 6.55
N PHE A 196 -9.25 7.26 7.21
CA PHE A 196 -9.84 5.92 7.15
C PHE A 196 -11.30 5.88 7.65
N GLU A 197 -11.60 6.49 8.80
CA GLU A 197 -12.95 6.51 9.40
C GLU A 197 -13.98 7.28 8.55
N HIS A 198 -13.54 8.34 7.85
CA HIS A 198 -14.42 9.18 7.03
C HIS A 198 -14.52 8.71 5.57
N SER A 199 -13.61 7.84 5.12
CA SER A 199 -13.63 7.27 3.77
C SER A 199 -14.84 6.37 3.59
N ARG A 200 -15.58 6.53 2.49
CA ARG A 200 -16.62 5.59 2.06
C ARG A 200 -16.34 5.08 0.66
N ALA A 201 -17.04 4.02 0.27
CA ALA A 201 -16.97 3.54 -1.10
C ALA A 201 -17.24 4.70 -2.08
N PRO A 202 -16.42 4.87 -3.14
CA PRO A 202 -16.70 5.81 -4.22
C PRO A 202 -18.08 5.54 -4.84
N GLU A 203 -18.67 6.57 -5.45
CA GLU A 203 -19.89 6.38 -6.23
C GLU A 203 -19.65 5.48 -7.46
N ALA A 204 -20.73 5.10 -8.13
CA ALA A 204 -20.64 4.36 -9.38
C ALA A 204 -19.93 5.20 -10.47
N PRO A 205 -19.16 4.58 -11.37
CA PRO A 205 -18.61 5.24 -12.54
C PRO A 205 -19.70 5.92 -13.38
N THR A 206 -19.35 7.03 -14.03
CA THR A 206 -20.28 7.77 -14.89
C THR A 206 -20.06 7.45 -16.36
N ASN A 207 -21.01 7.85 -17.21
CA ASN A 207 -20.90 7.71 -18.67
C ASN A 207 -20.52 6.28 -19.13
N VAL A 208 -21.09 5.28 -18.47
CA VAL A 208 -20.88 3.87 -18.80
C VAL A 208 -21.49 3.60 -20.18
N CYS A 209 -20.64 3.17 -21.11
CA CYS A 209 -20.99 2.86 -22.49
C CYS A 209 -20.54 1.44 -22.82
N LEU A 210 -21.41 0.72 -23.54
CA LEU A 210 -21.15 -0.63 -24.03
C LEU A 210 -21.20 -0.60 -25.56
N MET A 211 -20.16 -1.11 -26.20
CA MET A 211 -20.06 -1.17 -27.66
C MET A 211 -19.77 -2.59 -28.12
N VAL A 212 -20.44 -3.05 -29.18
CA VAL A 212 -20.12 -4.31 -29.85
C VAL A 212 -18.87 -4.11 -30.68
N THR A 213 -17.81 -4.87 -30.38
CA THR A 213 -16.53 -4.78 -31.10
C THR A 213 -16.24 -5.99 -31.98
N SER A 214 -16.83 -7.14 -31.68
CA SER A 214 -16.82 -8.32 -32.56
C SER A 214 -18.05 -9.19 -32.29
N ASN A 215 -18.16 -10.31 -33.01
CA ASN A 215 -19.17 -11.33 -32.74
C ASN A 215 -19.03 -12.01 -31.36
N THR A 216 -17.88 -11.90 -30.70
CA THR A 216 -17.59 -12.54 -29.41
C THR A 216 -16.99 -11.58 -28.38
N SER A 217 -17.07 -10.26 -28.64
CA SER A 217 -16.42 -9.27 -27.77
C SER A 217 -17.17 -7.94 -27.69
N LEU A 218 -17.27 -7.44 -26.46
CA LEU A 218 -17.84 -6.15 -26.12
C LEU A 218 -16.78 -5.25 -25.51
N THR A 219 -16.78 -3.97 -25.84
CA THR A 219 -15.96 -2.96 -25.18
C THR A 219 -16.81 -2.18 -24.19
N VAL A 220 -16.34 -2.11 -22.94
CA VAL A 220 -16.91 -1.27 -21.88
C VAL A 220 -16.02 -0.06 -21.70
N SER A 221 -16.58 1.13 -21.71
CA SER A 221 -15.88 2.36 -21.33
C SER A 221 -16.70 3.17 -20.34
N PHE A 222 -16.05 3.90 -19.46
CA PHE A 222 -16.69 4.70 -18.43
C PHE A 222 -15.80 5.89 -18.03
N GLN A 223 -16.31 6.74 -17.15
CA GLN A 223 -15.59 7.85 -16.55
C GLN A 223 -15.54 7.69 -15.03
N GLU A 224 -14.63 8.40 -14.37
CA GLU A 224 -14.52 8.37 -12.91
C GLU A 224 -15.87 8.79 -12.26
N PRO A 225 -16.13 8.33 -11.02
CA PRO A 225 -17.29 8.79 -10.25
C PRO A 225 -17.21 10.31 -10.00
N LEU A 226 -18.37 10.97 -9.93
CA LEU A 226 -18.44 12.42 -9.66
C LEU A 226 -18.04 12.74 -8.21
N SER A 227 -18.41 11.87 -7.27
CA SER A 227 -17.97 11.93 -5.89
C SER A 227 -17.19 10.69 -5.49
N LEU A 228 -16.01 10.90 -4.90
CA LEU A 228 -15.18 9.83 -4.37
C LEU A 228 -15.40 9.59 -2.88
N ASN A 229 -16.25 10.37 -2.20
CA ASN A 229 -16.58 10.22 -0.78
C ASN A 229 -15.33 10.12 0.13
N SER A 230 -14.36 11.01 -0.11
CA SER A 230 -13.07 11.05 0.59
C SER A 230 -12.24 9.75 0.50
N ALA A 231 -12.51 8.93 -0.52
CA ALA A 231 -11.73 7.74 -0.84
C ALA A 231 -10.90 7.94 -2.11
N VAL A 232 -9.97 7.01 -2.33
CA VAL A 232 -9.21 6.88 -3.57
C VAL A 232 -9.75 5.67 -4.32
N VAL A 233 -10.04 5.82 -5.62
CA VAL A 233 -10.35 4.66 -6.47
C VAL A 233 -9.05 3.91 -6.71
N THR A 234 -8.99 2.65 -6.27
CA THR A 234 -7.82 1.77 -6.49
C THR A 234 -8.07 0.75 -7.59
N LYS A 235 -9.33 0.44 -7.89
CA LYS A 235 -9.74 -0.52 -8.90
C LYS A 235 -11.16 -0.26 -9.39
N TYR A 236 -11.45 -0.72 -10.60
CA TYR A 236 -12.80 -0.88 -11.10
C TYR A 236 -13.12 -2.37 -11.25
N LYS A 237 -14.37 -2.75 -11.00
CA LYS A 237 -14.88 -4.09 -11.27
C LYS A 237 -15.97 -4.00 -12.32
N VAL A 238 -15.83 -4.76 -13.39
CA VAL A 238 -16.83 -4.88 -14.45
C VAL A 238 -17.38 -6.29 -14.39
N GLU A 239 -18.68 -6.43 -14.14
CA GLU A 239 -19.40 -7.70 -14.05
C GLU A 239 -20.48 -7.76 -15.14
N TRP A 240 -20.71 -8.96 -15.68
CA TRP A 240 -21.76 -9.17 -16.67
C TRP A 240 -22.51 -10.48 -16.41
N SER A 241 -23.76 -10.52 -16.88
CA SER A 241 -24.65 -11.66 -16.76
C SER A 241 -25.34 -11.93 -18.10
N CYS A 242 -25.63 -13.20 -18.37
CA CYS A 242 -26.51 -13.60 -19.48
C CYS A 242 -28.00 -13.52 -19.10
N PHE A 243 -28.31 -13.19 -17.85
CA PHE A 243 -29.67 -13.09 -17.33
C PHE A 243 -30.05 -11.62 -17.07
N PRO A 244 -31.26 -11.17 -17.47
CA PRO A 244 -31.69 -9.78 -17.29
C PRO A 244 -31.76 -9.30 -15.82
N ASP A 245 -31.92 -10.24 -14.88
CA ASP A 245 -32.05 -9.98 -13.45
C ASP A 245 -30.71 -10.07 -12.70
N PHE A 246 -29.61 -10.37 -13.41
CA PHE A 246 -28.28 -10.58 -12.84
C PHE A 246 -28.26 -11.66 -11.74
N SER A 247 -29.17 -12.64 -11.80
CA SER A 247 -29.24 -13.74 -10.84
C SER A 247 -27.99 -14.62 -10.83
N SER A 248 -27.30 -14.72 -11.97
CA SER A 248 -26.04 -15.45 -12.11
C SER A 248 -25.05 -14.65 -12.95
N MET A 249 -23.86 -14.39 -12.42
CA MET A 249 -22.81 -13.69 -13.15
C MET A 249 -22.14 -14.64 -14.14
N ALA A 250 -22.03 -14.18 -15.39
CA ALA A 250 -21.34 -14.89 -16.46
C ALA A 250 -19.83 -14.64 -16.43
N GLY A 251 -19.39 -13.51 -15.87
CA GLY A 251 -17.99 -13.23 -15.64
C GLY A 251 -17.73 -11.87 -14.99
N GLU A 252 -16.47 -11.64 -14.65
CA GLU A 252 -15.97 -10.40 -14.08
C GLU A 252 -14.57 -10.05 -14.62
N ILE A 253 -14.25 -8.76 -14.65
CA ILE A 253 -12.92 -8.21 -14.90
C ILE A 253 -12.61 -7.21 -13.78
N ILE A 254 -11.47 -7.39 -13.13
CA ILE A 254 -10.89 -6.41 -12.21
C ILE A 254 -9.88 -5.58 -12.98
N MET A 255 -10.07 -4.26 -12.96
CA MET A 255 -9.20 -3.28 -13.57
C MET A 255 -8.43 -2.54 -12.49
N ASP A 256 -7.16 -2.86 -12.36
CA ASP A 256 -6.17 -2.26 -11.47
C ASP A 256 -5.30 -1.20 -12.18
N ASN A 257 -5.26 -1.19 -13.52
CA ASN A 257 -4.69 -0.08 -14.29
C ASN A 257 -5.71 1.04 -14.52
N LEU A 258 -5.59 2.12 -13.75
CA LEU A 258 -6.50 3.27 -13.81
C LEU A 258 -6.15 4.29 -14.91
N GLN A 259 -5.11 4.04 -15.73
CA GLN A 259 -4.77 4.91 -16.86
C GLN A 259 -5.74 4.75 -18.03
N SER A 260 -6.44 3.60 -18.12
CA SER A 260 -7.45 3.32 -19.14
C SER A 260 -8.78 2.99 -18.48
N LEU A 261 -9.77 3.87 -18.63
CA LEU A 261 -11.15 3.64 -18.17
C LEU A 261 -11.98 2.88 -19.23
N ARG A 262 -11.37 1.84 -19.77
CA ARG A 262 -11.90 0.96 -20.81
C ARG A 262 -11.37 -0.45 -20.65
N CYS A 263 -12.22 -1.44 -20.82
CA CYS A 263 -11.84 -2.85 -20.94
C CYS A 263 -12.62 -3.55 -22.07
N ILE A 264 -12.08 -4.69 -22.51
CA ILE A 264 -12.70 -5.53 -23.53
C ILE A 264 -13.11 -6.84 -22.86
N ILE A 265 -14.39 -7.17 -22.94
CA ILE A 265 -14.94 -8.46 -22.58
C ILE A 265 -14.84 -9.35 -23.81
N THR A 266 -14.18 -10.49 -23.70
CA THR A 266 -13.95 -11.44 -24.79
C THR A 266 -14.56 -12.80 -24.48
N GLY A 267 -14.80 -13.62 -25.50
CA GLY A 267 -15.29 -14.99 -25.32
C GLY A 267 -16.79 -15.07 -24.99
N LEU A 268 -17.55 -14.10 -25.46
CA LEU A 268 -19.02 -14.11 -25.36
C LEU A 268 -19.58 -15.02 -26.47
N ASN A 269 -20.48 -15.93 -26.09
CA ASN A 269 -21.15 -16.88 -26.98
C ASN A 269 -22.63 -16.55 -27.14
#